data_AF-A0A9P0MWI0-F1
#
_entry.id   AF-A0A9P0MWI0-F1
#
_cell.length_a   1.000
_cell.length_b   1.000
_cell.length_c   1.000
_cell.angle_alpha   90.00
_cell.angle_beta   90.00
_cell.angle_gamma   90.00
#
_symmetry.space_group_name_H-M   'P 1'
#
loop_
_entity.id
_entity.type
_entity.pdbx_description
1 polymer ?
#
loop_
_entity_poly.entity_id
_entity_poly.type
_entity_poly.pdbx_seq_one_letter_code
_entity_poly.pdbx_strand_id
1 'polypeptide(L)'
;MVANNFEIQIKNFNDYDCVNYRLVLFQGTIRLNSSDCNEINGNVLCCSNGTIVKWPVSNGLFKCLAQLIPGLNEVKLTYEGVVKTLLVNFEVHETDQFVVPVYFIPKDHDGRFQSPQGVDNNEESAIARIGFGMLMIQSLFAEIIGERNFPRKSFQLEKDLFPKAPPCRLFKSSLSVDEVVKMSDEELWEEVGRELMLSNLGSEKKKFVCFISCTLWNGHTVLANPALGGGGLALLGSGSLHTWPTSLTETVSSLTNDKKLEPYLLDNSCFRGTYCGAFATSLGSTAHEMGHIFNLGHTRSGLMSRGFDNAHLLFIQASSGQYNSIS
;
A
#
# COMPACT_ATOMS: atom_id res chain seq x y z
N MET A 1 23.00 -7.10 -37.74
CA MET A 1 22.55 -7.05 -36.34
C MET A 1 21.33 -7.95 -36.24
N VAL A 2 21.43 -9.09 -35.56
CA VAL A 2 20.24 -9.88 -35.22
C VAL A 2 19.50 -9.03 -34.19
N ALA A 3 18.34 -8.48 -34.57
CA ALA A 3 17.50 -7.80 -33.61
C ALA A 3 17.08 -8.85 -32.57
N ASN A 4 17.53 -8.68 -31.32
CA ASN A 4 16.99 -9.47 -30.21
C ASN A 4 15.49 -9.19 -30.16
N ASN A 5 14.70 -10.13 -30.67
CA ASN A 5 13.26 -9.95 -30.78
C ASN A 5 12.64 -10.35 -29.45
N PHE A 6 12.56 -9.38 -28.53
CA PHE A 6 11.90 -9.56 -27.25
C PHE A 6 10.37 -9.59 -27.42
N GLU A 7 9.69 -10.27 -26.51
CA GLU A 7 8.23 -10.27 -26.40
C GLU A 7 7.83 -9.96 -24.95
N ILE A 8 6.86 -9.05 -24.77
CA ILE A 8 6.25 -8.76 -23.47
C ILE A 8 4.91 -9.48 -23.37
N GLN A 9 4.81 -10.45 -22.46
CA GLN A 9 3.59 -11.19 -22.18
C GLN A 9 3.04 -10.80 -20.80
N ILE A 10 1.79 -10.31 -20.76
CA ILE A 10 1.05 -10.05 -19.51
C ILE A 10 0.32 -11.34 -19.12
N LYS A 11 0.36 -11.71 -17.83
CA LYS A 11 -0.19 -12.98 -17.33
C LYS A 11 -1.53 -12.85 -16.62
N ASN A 12 -1.75 -11.75 -15.91
CA ASN A 12 -2.87 -11.61 -14.97
C ASN A 12 -3.98 -10.67 -15.46
N PHE A 13 -3.85 -10.08 -16.64
CA PHE A 13 -4.83 -9.22 -17.28
C PHE A 13 -4.93 -9.49 -18.78
N ASN A 14 -6.16 -9.37 -19.30
CA ASN A 14 -6.48 -9.35 -20.72
C ASN A 14 -6.90 -7.93 -21.16
N ASP A 15 -6.92 -7.73 -22.48
CA ASP A 15 -7.37 -6.47 -23.05
C ASP A 15 -8.86 -6.25 -22.74
N TYR A 16 -9.20 -5.03 -22.33
CA TYR A 16 -10.52 -4.60 -21.86
C TYR A 16 -11.02 -5.24 -20.56
N ASP A 17 -10.15 -5.81 -19.74
CA ASP A 17 -10.54 -6.23 -18.39
C ASP A 17 -11.07 -5.05 -17.57
N CYS A 18 -12.13 -5.30 -16.80
CA CYS A 18 -12.75 -4.31 -15.90
C CYS A 18 -12.32 -4.56 -14.45
N VAL A 19 -11.89 -3.49 -13.77
CA VAL A 19 -11.58 -3.48 -12.33
C VAL A 19 -12.34 -2.37 -11.62
N ASN A 20 -12.52 -2.49 -10.30
CA ASN A 20 -13.19 -1.47 -9.49
C ASN A 20 -12.25 -0.70 -8.54
N TYR A 21 -10.95 -0.70 -8.79
CA TYR A 21 -9.95 -0.04 -7.95
C TYR A 21 -8.88 0.62 -8.81
N ARG A 22 -8.20 1.60 -8.22
CA ARG A 22 -7.44 2.60 -8.98
C ARG A 22 -6.03 2.18 -9.35
N LEU A 23 -5.38 1.36 -8.53
CA LEU A 23 -3.97 0.98 -8.71
C LEU A 23 -3.90 -0.50 -9.06
N VAL A 24 -3.58 -0.83 -10.30
CA VAL A 24 -3.52 -2.21 -10.78
C VAL A 24 -2.10 -2.74 -10.78
N LEU A 25 -1.94 -4.01 -10.46
CA LEU A 25 -0.66 -4.73 -10.52
C LEU A 25 -0.65 -5.60 -11.78
N PHE A 26 0.24 -5.32 -12.73
CA PHE A 26 0.52 -6.23 -13.83
C PHE A 26 1.66 -7.15 -13.45
N GLN A 27 1.49 -8.43 -13.80
CA GLN A 27 2.50 -9.46 -13.69
C GLN A 27 2.72 -10.03 -15.08
N GLY A 28 3.97 -10.22 -15.47
CA GLY A 28 4.28 -10.66 -16.82
C GLY A 28 5.64 -11.29 -16.98
N THR A 29 5.93 -11.67 -18.22
CA THR A 29 7.24 -12.16 -18.65
C THR A 29 7.77 -11.42 -19.86
N ILE A 30 9.08 -11.26 -19.90
CA ILE A 30 9.86 -10.91 -21.08
C ILE A 30 10.46 -12.20 -21.62
N ARG A 31 10.26 -12.47 -22.91
CA ARG A 31 10.84 -13.62 -23.61
C ARG A 31 11.71 -13.17 -24.75
N LEU A 32 12.72 -13.98 -25.09
CA LEU A 32 13.50 -13.82 -26.31
C LEU A 32 13.07 -14.90 -27.29
N ASN A 33 12.60 -14.52 -28.49
CA ASN A 33 12.03 -15.46 -29.46
C ASN A 33 13.00 -16.53 -30.01
N SER A 34 14.29 -16.47 -29.65
CA SER A 34 15.36 -17.31 -30.20
C SER A 34 16.12 -18.18 -29.17
N SER A 35 15.67 -18.28 -27.91
CA SER A 35 16.35 -19.13 -26.91
C SER A 35 15.43 -19.54 -25.75
N ASP A 36 15.44 -20.82 -25.38
CA ASP A 36 14.69 -21.38 -24.24
C ASP A 36 15.28 -21.05 -22.86
N CYS A 37 16.48 -20.47 -22.80
CA CYS A 37 17.16 -20.24 -21.54
C CYS A 37 18.03 -18.98 -21.64
N ASN A 38 17.59 -17.89 -21.02
CA ASN A 38 18.43 -16.75 -20.72
C ASN A 38 17.89 -16.03 -19.48
N GLU A 39 18.79 -15.71 -18.55
CA GLU A 39 18.54 -14.81 -17.42
C GLU A 39 18.28 -13.39 -17.95
N ILE A 40 17.04 -13.12 -18.37
CA ILE A 40 16.65 -11.80 -18.87
C ILE A 40 16.49 -10.86 -17.67
N ASN A 41 17.36 -9.86 -17.59
CA ASN A 41 17.33 -8.85 -16.54
C ASN A 41 17.23 -7.45 -17.17
N GLY A 42 16.80 -6.45 -16.40
CA GLY A 42 16.72 -5.07 -16.87
C GLY A 42 15.55 -4.33 -16.24
N ASN A 43 14.94 -3.41 -16.98
CA ASN A 43 13.78 -2.66 -16.50
C ASN A 43 12.70 -2.55 -17.57
N VAL A 44 11.45 -2.82 -17.20
CA VAL A 44 10.28 -2.51 -18.01
C VAL A 44 9.78 -1.12 -17.62
N LEU A 45 9.51 -0.28 -18.62
CA LEU A 45 8.86 1.01 -18.41
C LEU A 45 7.35 0.79 -18.43
N CYS A 46 6.65 1.14 -17.36
CA CYS A 46 5.20 1.16 -17.29
C CYS A 46 4.72 2.61 -17.41
N CYS A 47 3.92 2.90 -18.44
CA CYS A 47 3.31 4.20 -18.67
C CYS A 47 1.79 4.10 -18.55
N SER A 48 1.21 4.88 -17.64
CA SER A 48 -0.24 5.02 -17.47
C SER A 48 -0.60 6.45 -17.15
N ASN A 49 -1.55 7.04 -17.88
CA ASN A 49 -2.03 8.41 -17.63
C ASN A 49 -0.90 9.46 -17.54
N GLY A 50 0.10 9.34 -18.41
CA GLY A 50 1.26 10.24 -18.47
C GLY A 50 2.34 9.99 -17.41
N THR A 51 2.11 9.10 -16.45
CA THR A 51 3.11 8.71 -15.45
C THR A 51 3.93 7.53 -15.96
N ILE A 52 5.25 7.65 -15.95
CA ILE A 52 6.19 6.59 -16.39
C ILE A 52 7.04 6.14 -15.22
N VAL A 53 7.04 4.85 -14.92
CA VAL A 53 7.86 4.26 -13.86
C VAL A 53 8.67 3.08 -14.40
N LYS A 54 9.92 2.97 -13.95
CA LYS A 54 10.82 1.86 -14.30
C LYS A 54 10.69 0.75 -13.27
N TRP A 55 10.38 -0.45 -13.72
CA TRP A 55 10.20 -1.62 -12.87
C TRP A 55 11.23 -2.70 -13.18
N PRO A 56 11.83 -3.33 -12.16
CA PRO A 56 12.86 -4.34 -12.37
C PRO A 56 12.28 -5.58 -13.08
N VAL A 57 13.06 -6.09 -14.02
CA VAL A 57 12.87 -7.41 -14.64
C VAL A 57 13.97 -8.32 -14.09
N SER A 58 13.59 -9.47 -13.54
CA SER A 58 14.54 -10.49 -13.09
C SER A 58 14.14 -11.86 -13.62
N ASN A 59 15.09 -12.56 -14.26
CA ASN A 59 14.87 -13.86 -14.89
C ASN A 59 13.65 -13.88 -15.82
N GLY A 60 13.50 -12.82 -16.60
CA GLY A 60 12.39 -12.60 -17.51
C GLY A 60 11.06 -12.33 -16.82
N LEU A 61 10.98 -12.27 -15.49
CA LEU A 61 9.75 -11.93 -14.76
C LEU A 61 9.72 -10.46 -14.40
N PHE A 62 8.54 -9.85 -14.43
CA PHE A 62 8.34 -8.50 -13.93
C PHE A 62 7.00 -8.35 -13.22
N LYS A 63 6.96 -7.37 -12.34
CA LYS A 63 5.74 -6.85 -11.72
C LYS A 63 5.77 -5.33 -11.84
N CYS A 64 4.65 -4.71 -12.22
CA CYS A 64 4.56 -3.26 -12.27
C CYS A 64 3.18 -2.76 -11.88
N LEU A 65 3.14 -1.62 -11.19
CA LEU A 65 1.90 -0.93 -10.89
C LEU A 65 1.58 0.09 -11.99
N ALA A 66 0.29 0.26 -12.27
CA ALA A 66 -0.24 1.33 -13.09
C ALA A 66 -1.42 1.99 -12.38
N GLN A 67 -1.45 3.32 -12.38
CA GLN A 67 -2.54 4.07 -11.78
C GLN A 67 -3.55 4.48 -12.84
N LEU A 68 -4.80 4.11 -12.61
CA LEU A 68 -5.93 4.30 -13.51
C LEU A 68 -6.76 5.54 -13.12
N ILE A 69 -7.47 6.08 -14.09
CA ILE A 69 -8.56 7.06 -13.91
C ILE A 69 -9.90 6.40 -14.28
N PRO A 70 -11.05 6.87 -13.77
CA PRO A 70 -12.33 6.27 -14.13
C PRO A 70 -12.55 6.22 -15.65
N GLY A 71 -12.99 5.06 -16.13
CA GLY A 71 -13.16 4.76 -17.56
C GLY A 71 -12.02 3.93 -18.17
N LEU A 72 -11.90 3.98 -19.50
CA LEU A 72 -10.92 3.21 -20.25
C LEU A 72 -9.52 3.85 -20.17
N ASN A 73 -8.54 3.07 -19.73
CA ASN A 73 -7.15 3.49 -19.59
C ASN A 73 -6.27 2.70 -20.56
N GLU A 74 -5.35 3.41 -21.20
CA GLU A 74 -4.27 2.80 -21.96
C GLU A 74 -3.03 2.67 -21.08
N VAL A 75 -2.54 1.44 -20.89
CA VAL A 75 -1.27 1.14 -20.22
C VAL A 75 -0.28 0.64 -21.25
N LYS A 76 0.88 1.30 -21.31
CA LYS A 76 1.98 0.93 -22.21
C LYS A 76 3.16 0.39 -21.42
N LEU A 77 3.58 -0.83 -21.77
CA LEU A 77 4.80 -1.46 -21.28
C LEU A 77 5.87 -1.38 -22.37
N THR A 78 7.09 -0.98 -22.01
CA THR A 78 8.22 -0.90 -22.96
C THR A 78 9.46 -1.57 -22.39
N TYR A 79 10.08 -2.44 -23.17
CA TYR A 79 11.33 -3.12 -22.84
C TYR A 79 12.19 -3.26 -24.10
N GLU A 80 13.42 -2.75 -24.08
CA GLU A 80 14.39 -2.85 -25.20
C GLU A 80 13.79 -2.52 -26.59
N GLY A 81 12.96 -1.47 -26.65
CA GLY A 81 12.31 -1.00 -27.88
C GLY A 81 11.01 -1.72 -28.25
N VAL A 82 10.68 -2.84 -27.60
CA VAL A 82 9.40 -3.54 -27.78
C VAL A 82 8.33 -2.88 -26.92
N VAL A 83 7.16 -2.65 -27.50
CA VAL A 83 6.02 -2.01 -26.84
C VAL A 83 4.84 -2.97 -26.79
N LYS A 84 4.25 -3.13 -25.61
CA LYS A 84 2.98 -3.82 -25.40
C LYS A 84 1.98 -2.85 -24.79
N THR A 85 0.85 -2.68 -25.47
CA THR A 85 -0.27 -1.87 -24.98
C THR A 85 -1.36 -2.80 -24.43
N LEU A 86 -1.99 -2.38 -23.35
CA LEU A 86 -3.16 -3.01 -22.76
C LEU A 86 -4.19 -1.94 -22.41
N LEU A 87 -5.45 -2.20 -22.75
CA LEU A 87 -6.58 -1.37 -22.34
C LEU A 87 -7.23 -1.97 -21.10
N VAL A 88 -7.39 -1.18 -20.04
CA VAL A 88 -8.03 -1.60 -18.79
C VAL A 88 -9.09 -0.59 -18.41
N ASN A 89 -10.29 -1.07 -18.10
CA ASN A 89 -11.40 -0.22 -17.71
C ASN A 89 -11.51 -0.16 -16.18
N PHE A 90 -11.46 1.04 -15.62
CA PHE A 90 -11.71 1.26 -14.20
C PHE A 90 -13.14 1.77 -14.00
N GLU A 91 -14.00 0.90 -13.49
CA GLU A 91 -15.38 1.20 -13.15
C GLU A 91 -15.54 1.33 -11.64
N VAL A 92 -15.79 2.55 -11.19
CA VAL A 92 -16.12 2.82 -9.79
C VAL A 92 -17.40 2.06 -9.45
N HIS A 93 -17.32 1.13 -8.51
CA HIS A 93 -18.49 0.43 -8.00
C HIS A 93 -19.39 1.41 -7.25
N GLU A 94 -20.63 1.55 -7.69
CA GLU A 94 -21.64 2.38 -7.04
C GLU A 94 -22.06 1.73 -5.72
N THR A 95 -21.74 2.39 -4.62
CA THR A 95 -22.04 1.94 -3.26
C THR A 95 -22.06 3.14 -2.32
N ASP A 96 -22.81 3.04 -1.24
CA ASP A 96 -22.77 3.97 -0.12
C ASP A 96 -21.81 3.51 0.99
N GLN A 97 -21.20 2.33 0.84
CA GLN A 97 -20.22 1.75 1.76
C GLN A 97 -18.78 1.92 1.25
N PHE A 98 -17.93 2.56 2.05
CA PHE A 98 -16.55 2.84 1.66
C PHE A 98 -15.61 2.99 2.85
N VAL A 99 -14.32 2.90 2.56
CA VAL A 99 -13.23 3.08 3.52
C VAL A 99 -12.75 4.53 3.50
N VAL A 100 -12.53 5.09 4.69
CA VAL A 100 -12.01 6.44 4.92
C VAL A 100 -10.66 6.33 5.64
N PRO A 101 -9.54 6.60 4.96
CA PRO A 101 -8.26 6.76 5.61
C PRO A 101 -8.26 8.05 6.44
N VAL A 102 -7.72 7.99 7.65
CA VAL A 102 -7.69 9.11 8.60
C VAL A 102 -6.29 9.28 9.17
N TYR A 103 -5.80 10.51 9.21
CA TYR A 103 -4.63 10.91 9.98
C TYR A 103 -5.09 11.67 11.21
N PHE A 104 -4.94 11.05 12.38
CA PHE A 104 -5.48 11.51 13.65
C PHE A 104 -4.41 12.23 14.46
N ILE A 105 -4.71 13.46 14.85
CA ILE A 105 -3.75 14.36 15.49
C ILE A 105 -4.33 14.81 16.84
N PRO A 106 -3.69 14.44 17.97
CA PRO A 106 -4.03 14.97 19.30
C PRO A 106 -4.02 16.50 19.36
N LYS A 107 -4.82 17.11 20.24
CA LYS A 107 -5.04 18.56 20.31
C LYS A 107 -3.77 19.40 20.49
N ASP A 108 -2.77 18.85 21.14
CA ASP A 108 -1.49 19.48 21.49
C ASP A 108 -0.30 18.92 20.68
N HIS A 109 -0.58 18.14 19.63
CA HIS A 109 0.44 17.62 18.72
C HIS A 109 0.56 18.51 17.47
N ASP A 110 1.79 18.67 16.97
CA ASP A 110 2.10 19.54 15.81
C ASP A 110 1.76 18.92 14.45
N GLY A 111 1.27 17.68 14.45
CA GLY A 111 0.87 16.92 13.25
C GLY A 111 2.03 16.25 12.52
N ARG A 112 3.26 16.28 13.03
CA ARG A 112 4.40 15.62 12.39
C ARG A 112 4.63 14.20 12.88
N PHE A 113 4.71 13.22 11.99
CA PHE A 113 5.11 11.86 12.39
C PHE A 113 6.63 11.73 12.53
N GLN A 114 7.11 10.76 13.31
CA GLN A 114 8.55 10.53 13.45
C GLN A 114 9.20 10.11 12.11
N SER A 115 10.26 10.80 11.72
CA SER A 115 10.98 10.55 10.46
C SER A 115 12.49 10.78 10.61
N PRO A 116 13.31 10.24 9.68
CA PRO A 116 14.72 10.57 9.58
C PRO A 116 14.92 11.99 9.04
N GLN A 117 16.12 12.53 9.29
CA GLN A 117 16.48 13.87 8.80
C GLN A 117 16.33 13.97 7.26
N GLY A 118 15.68 15.05 6.81
CA GLY A 118 15.48 15.32 5.38
C GLY A 118 14.29 14.60 4.75
N VAL A 119 13.57 13.75 5.49
CA VAL A 119 12.32 13.14 5.04
C VAL A 119 11.15 13.99 5.51
N ASP A 120 10.34 14.47 4.57
CA ASP A 120 9.14 15.23 4.89
C ASP A 120 8.17 14.39 5.72
N ASN A 121 7.68 15.02 6.79
CA ASN A 121 6.86 14.42 7.82
C ASN A 121 5.71 15.33 8.29
N ASN A 122 5.39 16.38 7.54
CA ASN A 122 4.22 17.21 7.80
C ASN A 122 2.89 16.48 7.51
N GLU A 123 1.78 17.17 7.75
CA GLU A 123 0.42 16.67 7.55
C GLU A 123 0.16 16.30 6.08
N GLU A 124 0.65 17.11 5.13
CA GLU A 124 0.51 16.86 3.69
C GLU A 124 1.22 15.57 3.26
N SER A 125 2.42 15.35 3.78
CA SER A 125 3.20 14.13 3.54
C SER A 125 2.49 12.91 4.14
N ALA A 126 1.93 13.03 5.35
CA ALA A 126 1.16 11.97 5.96
C ALA A 126 -0.07 11.61 5.11
N ILE A 127 -0.83 12.61 4.65
CA ILE A 127 -2.00 12.43 3.79
C ILE A 127 -1.62 11.74 2.48
N ALA A 128 -0.53 12.15 1.84
CA ALA A 128 -0.06 11.57 0.58
C ALA A 128 0.37 10.10 0.77
N ARG A 129 1.16 9.81 1.80
CA ARG A 129 1.67 8.46 2.10
C ARG A 129 0.55 7.50 2.46
N ILE A 130 -0.34 7.89 3.38
CA ILE A 130 -1.49 7.07 3.77
C ILE A 130 -2.38 6.87 2.54
N GLY A 131 -2.73 7.95 1.83
CA GLY A 131 -3.59 7.88 0.66
C GLY A 131 -3.05 6.93 -0.42
N PHE A 132 -1.76 7.02 -0.75
CA PHE A 132 -1.14 6.13 -1.73
C PHE A 132 -0.98 4.69 -1.21
N GLY A 133 -0.61 4.50 0.06
CA GLY A 133 -0.55 3.17 0.67
C GLY A 133 -1.91 2.46 0.67
N MET A 134 -3.01 3.19 0.84
CA MET A 134 -4.36 2.63 0.74
C MET A 134 -4.72 2.18 -0.69
N LEU A 135 -4.19 2.84 -1.73
CA LEU A 135 -4.31 2.35 -3.10
C LEU A 135 -3.54 1.04 -3.28
N MET A 136 -2.36 0.91 -2.69
CA MET A 136 -1.60 -0.34 -2.72
C MET A 136 -2.34 -1.46 -1.96
N ILE A 137 -2.98 -1.15 -0.84
CA ILE A 137 -3.79 -2.12 -0.10
C ILE A 137 -5.02 -2.54 -0.92
N GLN A 138 -5.67 -1.63 -1.67
CA GLN A 138 -6.71 -2.02 -2.62
C GLN A 138 -6.21 -3.06 -3.63
N SER A 139 -5.02 -2.83 -4.22
CA SER A 139 -4.38 -3.80 -5.12
C SER A 139 -4.11 -5.13 -4.42
N LEU A 140 -3.65 -5.09 -3.17
CA LEU A 140 -3.34 -6.28 -2.37
C LEU A 140 -4.57 -7.17 -2.20
N PHE A 141 -5.69 -6.61 -1.76
CA PHE A 141 -6.93 -7.36 -1.63
C PHE A 141 -7.43 -7.90 -2.98
N ALA A 142 -7.31 -7.11 -4.04
CA ALA A 142 -7.72 -7.53 -5.38
C ALA A 142 -6.93 -8.73 -5.89
N GLU A 143 -5.61 -8.75 -5.68
CA GLU A 143 -4.76 -9.88 -6.08
C GLU A 143 -5.04 -11.13 -5.23
N ILE A 144 -5.20 -11.01 -3.91
CA ILE A 144 -5.56 -12.16 -3.05
C ILE A 144 -6.89 -12.80 -3.48
N ILE A 145 -7.87 -11.98 -3.86
CA ILE A 145 -9.17 -12.44 -4.37
C ILE A 145 -8.99 -13.09 -5.76
N GLY A 146 -8.22 -12.44 -6.65
CA GLY A 146 -7.95 -12.92 -8.00
C GLY A 146 -7.20 -14.25 -8.05
N GLU A 147 -6.23 -14.48 -7.16
CA GLU A 147 -5.49 -15.75 -7.04
C GLU A 147 -6.39 -16.94 -6.70
N ARG A 148 -7.58 -16.69 -6.15
CA ARG A 148 -8.60 -17.71 -5.85
C ARG A 148 -9.64 -17.87 -6.96
N ASN A 149 -9.34 -17.35 -8.16
CA ASN A 149 -10.22 -17.39 -9.34
C ASN A 149 -11.56 -16.64 -9.17
N PHE A 150 -11.63 -15.69 -8.23
CA PHE A 150 -12.75 -14.75 -8.17
C PHE A 150 -12.49 -13.53 -9.05
N PRO A 151 -13.53 -12.79 -9.46
CA PRO A 151 -13.36 -11.52 -10.14
C PRO A 151 -12.46 -10.58 -9.33
N ARG A 152 -11.44 -10.02 -9.99
CA ARG A 152 -10.47 -9.12 -9.37
C ARG A 152 -11.14 -7.82 -8.95
N LYS A 153 -11.55 -7.75 -7.69
CA LYS A 153 -12.26 -6.62 -7.09
C LYS A 153 -11.67 -6.26 -5.74
N SER A 154 -11.87 -5.01 -5.34
CA SER A 154 -11.47 -4.49 -4.04
C SER A 154 -12.58 -3.65 -3.40
N PHE A 155 -12.33 -3.15 -2.18
CA PHE A 155 -13.19 -2.19 -1.50
C PHE A 155 -13.06 -0.80 -2.13
N GLN A 156 -14.06 0.06 -1.91
CA GLN A 156 -14.04 1.46 -2.38
C GLN A 156 -13.44 2.38 -1.33
N LEU A 157 -12.54 3.27 -1.74
CA LEU A 157 -12.10 4.40 -0.93
C LEU A 157 -13.07 5.58 -1.12
N GLU A 158 -13.17 6.44 -0.12
CA GLU A 158 -13.92 7.70 -0.22
C GLU A 158 -13.52 8.50 -1.48
N LYS A 159 -12.21 8.54 -1.77
CA LYS A 159 -11.64 9.23 -2.93
C LYS A 159 -12.11 8.66 -4.28
N ASP A 160 -12.46 7.38 -4.34
CA ASP A 160 -12.92 6.73 -5.56
C ASP A 160 -14.36 7.15 -5.91
N LEU A 161 -15.21 7.23 -4.88
CA LEU A 161 -16.61 7.64 -5.01
C LEU A 161 -16.75 9.16 -5.13
N PHE A 162 -15.90 9.92 -4.43
CA PHE A 162 -15.96 11.36 -4.34
C PHE A 162 -14.63 11.98 -4.79
N PRO A 163 -14.47 12.32 -6.10
CA PRO A 163 -13.22 12.82 -6.64
C PRO A 163 -12.69 14.10 -5.98
N LYS A 164 -13.53 14.86 -5.26
CA LYS A 164 -13.13 16.05 -4.50
C LYS A 164 -12.69 15.76 -3.05
N ALA A 165 -12.94 14.56 -2.52
CA ALA A 165 -12.45 14.17 -1.20
C ALA A 165 -10.91 14.13 -1.21
N PRO A 166 -10.24 14.35 -0.06
CA PRO A 166 -8.81 14.15 0.05
C PRO A 166 -8.47 12.64 0.01
N PRO A 167 -7.22 12.26 -0.30
CA PRO A 167 -6.79 10.85 -0.23
C PRO A 167 -6.85 10.26 1.18
N CYS A 168 -6.70 11.11 2.20
CA CYS A 168 -6.79 10.80 3.61
C CYS A 168 -7.38 12.01 4.34
N ARG A 169 -8.28 11.78 5.30
CA ARG A 169 -8.91 12.82 6.11
C ARG A 169 -7.99 13.20 7.27
N LEU A 170 -7.77 14.48 7.47
CA LEU A 170 -7.15 14.96 8.69
C LEU A 170 -8.22 15.06 9.78
N PHE A 171 -7.92 14.54 10.97
CA PHE A 171 -8.81 14.59 12.13
C PHE A 171 -8.06 15.19 13.33
N LYS A 172 -8.49 16.36 13.79
CA LYS A 172 -7.98 16.98 15.02
C LYS A 172 -8.82 16.50 16.20
N SER A 173 -8.18 15.81 17.12
CA SER A 173 -8.81 15.19 18.29
C SER A 173 -8.94 16.16 19.46
N SER A 174 -9.83 15.84 20.40
CA SER A 174 -9.89 16.49 21.70
C SER A 174 -8.94 15.87 22.74
N LEU A 175 -8.36 14.71 22.46
CA LEU A 175 -7.35 14.05 23.29
C LEU A 175 -6.01 14.77 23.21
N SER A 176 -5.29 14.86 24.33
CA SER A 176 -3.87 15.24 24.37
C SER A 176 -2.95 14.06 24.04
N VAL A 177 -1.71 14.36 23.67
CA VAL A 177 -0.65 13.35 23.51
C VAL A 177 -0.48 12.55 24.80
N ASP A 178 -0.51 13.20 25.96
CA ASP A 178 -0.37 12.53 27.27
C ASP A 178 -1.51 11.55 27.55
N GLU A 179 -2.76 11.91 27.21
CA GLU A 179 -3.91 11.00 27.29
C GLU A 179 -3.73 9.80 26.35
N VAL A 180 -3.35 10.03 25.09
CA VAL A 180 -3.16 8.98 24.07
C VAL A 180 -2.06 7.99 24.46
N VAL A 181 -0.95 8.47 25.03
CA VAL A 181 0.20 7.63 25.42
C VAL A 181 -0.09 6.78 26.66
N LYS A 182 -1.03 7.20 27.52
CA LYS A 182 -1.37 6.49 28.77
C LYS A 182 -2.41 5.39 28.60
N MET A 183 -3.24 5.47 27.57
CA MET A 183 -4.28 4.47 27.28
C MET A 183 -3.66 3.17 26.78
N SER A 184 -4.33 2.04 27.08
CA SER A 184 -4.07 0.79 26.35
C SER A 184 -4.49 0.94 24.88
N ASP A 185 -4.04 0.03 24.02
CA ASP A 185 -4.42 0.04 22.61
C ASP A 185 -5.96 -0.09 22.47
N GLU A 186 -6.61 -0.90 23.30
CA GLU A 186 -8.07 -1.08 23.30
C GLU A 186 -8.82 0.17 23.77
N GLU A 187 -8.38 0.78 24.89
CA GLU A 187 -8.96 2.03 25.39
C GLU A 187 -8.86 3.15 24.35
N LEU A 188 -7.68 3.27 23.71
CA LEU A 188 -7.45 4.24 22.65
C LEU A 188 -8.31 3.95 21.42
N TRP A 189 -8.45 2.68 21.02
CA TRP A 189 -9.29 2.26 19.90
C TRP A 189 -10.76 2.64 20.14
N GLU A 190 -11.28 2.41 21.35
CA GLU A 190 -12.64 2.80 21.72
C GLU A 190 -12.83 4.32 21.71
N GLU A 191 -11.87 5.07 22.25
CA GLU A 191 -11.90 6.54 22.32
C GLU A 191 -11.87 7.18 20.92
N VAL A 192 -10.93 6.75 20.07
CA VAL A 192 -10.81 7.22 18.69
C VAL A 192 -12.06 6.87 17.89
N GLY A 193 -12.56 5.64 18.04
CA GLY A 193 -13.80 5.20 17.40
C GLY A 193 -14.98 6.09 17.78
N ARG A 194 -15.09 6.45 19.06
CA ARG A 194 -16.15 7.34 19.55
C ARG A 194 -16.02 8.76 19.02
N GLU A 195 -14.83 9.36 19.04
CA GLU A 195 -14.61 10.71 18.49
C GLU A 195 -14.96 10.75 16.99
N LEU A 196 -14.54 9.74 16.21
CA LEU A 196 -14.87 9.65 14.79
C LEU A 196 -16.37 9.54 14.56
N MET A 197 -17.06 8.66 15.31
CA MET A 197 -18.49 8.43 15.14
C MET A 197 -19.37 9.58 15.61
N LEU A 198 -18.92 10.37 16.58
CA LEU A 198 -19.61 11.59 17.04
C LEU A 198 -19.30 12.82 16.16
N SER A 199 -18.29 12.75 15.30
CA SER A 199 -17.92 13.83 14.38
C SER A 199 -18.80 13.88 13.13
N ASN A 200 -18.56 14.87 12.27
CA ASN A 200 -19.17 14.96 10.94
C ASN A 200 -18.75 13.83 9.98
N LEU A 201 -17.71 13.05 10.31
CA LEU A 201 -17.33 11.87 9.55
C LEU A 201 -18.18 10.66 9.91
N GLY A 202 -18.79 10.61 11.10
CA GLY A 202 -19.50 9.46 11.64
C GLY A 202 -20.59 8.90 10.73
N SER A 203 -20.56 7.59 10.49
CA SER A 203 -21.56 6.86 9.69
C SER A 203 -21.30 5.36 9.74
N GLU A 204 -22.34 4.56 9.96
CA GLU A 204 -22.25 3.08 9.94
C GLU A 204 -21.88 2.52 8.56
N LYS A 205 -22.08 3.30 7.50
CA LYS A 205 -21.69 2.95 6.12
C LYS A 205 -20.19 3.15 5.85
N LYS A 206 -19.45 3.77 6.77
CA LYS A 206 -18.03 4.05 6.60
C LYS A 206 -17.23 3.11 7.49
N LYS A 207 -16.10 2.66 6.98
CA LYS A 207 -15.06 2.04 7.79
C LYS A 207 -13.83 2.93 7.80
N PHE A 208 -13.18 3.06 8.95
CA PHE A 208 -12.05 3.97 9.13
C PHE A 208 -10.74 3.19 9.24
N VAL A 209 -9.70 3.72 8.59
CA VAL A 209 -8.32 3.26 8.77
C VAL A 209 -7.53 4.45 9.27
N CYS A 210 -7.23 4.45 10.56
CA CYS A 210 -6.76 5.60 11.30
C CYS A 210 -5.30 5.44 11.70
N PHE A 211 -4.48 6.45 11.42
CA PHE A 211 -3.08 6.52 11.81
C PHE A 211 -2.88 7.62 12.86
N ILE A 212 -2.38 7.25 14.04
CA ILE A 212 -2.09 8.19 15.13
C ILE A 212 -0.79 8.94 14.82
N SER A 213 -0.83 10.28 14.82
CA SER A 213 0.33 11.11 14.44
C SER A 213 1.47 11.08 15.45
N CYS A 214 1.18 10.85 16.73
CA CYS A 214 2.13 10.97 17.84
C CYS A 214 2.83 9.66 18.20
N THR A 215 2.84 8.68 17.29
CA THR A 215 3.68 7.48 17.46
C THR A 215 5.15 7.87 17.53
N LEU A 216 5.82 7.49 18.61
CA LEU A 216 7.20 7.90 18.88
C LEU A 216 8.04 6.76 19.44
N TRP A 217 9.17 6.46 18.80
CA TRP A 217 10.25 5.71 19.42
C TRP A 217 11.20 6.67 20.14
N ASN A 218 11.32 6.53 21.47
CA ASN A 218 12.15 7.41 22.30
C ASN A 218 13.58 6.86 22.56
N GLY A 219 13.95 5.74 21.92
CA GLY A 219 15.21 5.04 22.17
C GLY A 219 15.12 3.87 23.16
N HIS A 220 14.00 3.75 23.89
CA HIS A 220 13.77 2.70 24.88
C HIS A 220 12.46 1.96 24.65
N THR A 221 11.38 2.70 24.43
CA THR A 221 10.03 2.17 24.21
C THR A 221 9.35 2.91 23.08
N VAL A 222 8.38 2.23 22.46
CA VAL A 222 7.46 2.85 21.51
C VAL A 222 6.25 3.40 22.26
N LEU A 223 5.85 4.61 21.92
CA LEU A 223 4.66 5.28 22.45
C LEU A 223 3.60 5.37 21.36
N ALA A 224 2.32 5.24 21.73
CA ALA A 224 1.16 5.44 20.85
C ALA A 224 1.28 4.70 19.50
N ASN A 225 1.59 3.41 19.53
CA ASN A 225 1.74 2.57 18.34
C ASN A 225 0.75 1.39 18.33
N PRO A 226 -0.56 1.68 18.30
CA PRO A 226 -1.58 0.64 18.25
C PRO A 226 -1.49 -0.15 16.94
N ALA A 227 -1.98 -1.38 16.96
CA ALA A 227 -2.28 -2.19 15.79
C ALA A 227 -3.52 -3.03 16.11
N LEU A 228 -4.70 -2.41 15.97
CA LEU A 228 -5.99 -3.02 16.32
C LEU A 228 -7.05 -2.76 15.26
N GLY A 229 -7.75 -3.81 14.86
CA GLY A 229 -8.85 -3.77 13.91
C GLY A 229 -10.09 -4.47 14.46
N GLY A 230 -11.25 -3.85 14.28
CA GLY A 230 -12.55 -4.39 14.70
C GLY A 230 -13.64 -3.36 14.48
N GLY A 231 -14.92 -3.70 14.67
CA GLY A 231 -16.03 -2.72 14.80
C GLY A 231 -16.22 -1.65 13.70
N GLY A 232 -15.47 -1.69 12.60
CA GLY A 232 -15.39 -0.62 11.59
C GLY A 232 -14.18 0.32 11.68
N LEU A 233 -13.28 0.16 12.65
CA LEU A 233 -12.05 0.94 12.82
C LEU A 233 -10.81 0.03 12.83
N ALA A 234 -9.86 0.32 11.94
CA ALA A 234 -8.48 -0.14 12.06
C ALA A 234 -7.65 1.05 12.59
N LEU A 235 -7.00 0.87 13.74
CA LEU A 235 -6.20 1.89 14.42
C LEU A 235 -4.72 1.48 14.42
N LEU A 236 -3.88 2.38 13.92
CA LEU A 236 -2.48 2.11 13.63
C LEU A 236 -1.56 3.23 14.13
N GLY A 237 -0.35 2.87 14.52
CA GLY A 237 0.73 3.83 14.71
C GLY A 237 1.34 4.33 13.39
N SER A 238 1.85 5.57 13.39
CA SER A 238 2.54 6.17 12.24
C SER A 238 4.06 5.90 12.20
N GLY A 239 4.58 5.04 13.07
CA GLY A 239 6.03 4.89 13.31
C GLY A 239 6.88 4.50 12.09
N SER A 240 6.27 3.89 11.07
CA SER A 240 6.95 3.52 9.81
C SER A 240 6.50 4.32 8.60
N LEU A 241 5.64 5.33 8.79
CA LEU A 241 5.04 6.07 7.68
C LEU A 241 6.11 6.77 6.82
N HIS A 242 7.22 7.19 7.41
CA HIS A 242 8.37 7.78 6.70
C HIS A 242 8.96 6.89 5.59
N THR A 243 8.71 5.57 5.63
CA THR A 243 9.16 4.61 4.62
C THR A 243 8.19 4.45 3.44
N TRP A 244 6.94 4.88 3.60
CA TRP A 244 5.88 4.70 2.60
C TRP A 244 6.06 5.67 1.43
N PRO A 245 5.87 5.24 0.17
CA PRO A 245 5.90 6.14 -0.97
C PRO A 245 4.72 7.14 -0.91
N THR A 246 4.95 8.37 -1.37
CA THR A 246 3.89 9.38 -1.52
C THR A 246 3.13 9.25 -2.83
N SER A 247 3.70 8.52 -3.81
CA SER A 247 3.21 8.44 -5.18
C SER A 247 3.75 7.20 -5.92
N LEU A 248 3.19 6.92 -7.09
CA LEU A 248 3.59 5.79 -7.95
C LEU A 248 5.07 5.86 -8.37
N THR A 249 5.62 7.06 -8.55
CA THR A 249 7.01 7.25 -8.98
C THR A 249 8.04 6.89 -7.90
N GLU A 250 7.65 6.92 -6.63
CA GLU A 250 8.51 6.56 -5.49
C GLU A 250 8.39 5.07 -5.11
N THR A 251 7.38 4.36 -5.64
CA THR A 251 7.06 3.00 -5.19
C THR A 251 8.24 2.04 -5.33
N VAL A 252 8.93 2.04 -6.48
CA VAL A 252 10.05 1.12 -6.70
C VAL A 252 11.20 1.42 -5.75
N SER A 253 11.55 2.71 -5.56
CA SER A 253 12.59 3.08 -4.59
C SER A 253 12.23 2.68 -3.15
N SER A 254 10.97 2.82 -2.73
CA SER A 254 10.54 2.38 -1.39
C SER A 254 10.58 0.85 -1.24
N LEU A 255 10.18 0.11 -2.27
CA LEU A 255 10.16 -1.36 -2.28
C LEU A 255 11.55 -2.00 -2.40
N THR A 256 12.58 -1.24 -2.81
CA THR A 256 13.96 -1.73 -2.93
C THR A 256 14.94 -1.06 -1.97
N ASN A 257 14.47 -0.18 -1.07
CA ASN A 257 15.34 0.51 -0.13
C ASN A 257 15.83 -0.44 0.98
N ASP A 258 16.99 -1.05 0.77
CA ASP A 258 17.66 -1.96 1.69
C ASP A 258 18.54 -1.24 2.73
N LYS A 259 18.56 0.10 2.73
CA LYS A 259 19.27 0.90 3.74
C LYS A 259 18.80 0.49 5.13
N LYS A 260 19.75 0.41 6.07
CA LYS A 260 19.45 0.16 7.48
C LYS A 260 18.73 1.34 8.13
N LEU A 261 17.73 1.05 8.95
CA LEU A 261 17.04 2.04 9.76
C LEU A 261 17.99 2.66 10.78
N GLU A 262 17.84 3.95 11.00
CA GLU A 262 18.57 4.67 12.04
C GLU A 262 18.13 4.18 13.44
N PRO A 263 19.04 4.06 14.41
CA PRO A 263 18.71 3.54 15.76
C PRO A 263 17.67 4.35 16.54
N TYR A 264 17.45 5.61 16.15
CA TYR A 264 16.46 6.51 16.74
C TYR A 264 15.08 6.40 16.09
N LEU A 265 14.88 5.47 15.17
CA LEU A 265 13.58 5.17 14.55
C LEU A 265 13.04 3.83 15.06
N LEU A 266 11.71 3.69 15.05
CA LEU A 266 11.06 2.42 15.36
C LEU A 266 11.39 1.37 14.29
N ASP A 267 12.03 0.27 14.70
CA ASP A 267 12.21 -0.89 13.82
C ASP A 267 10.96 -1.79 13.81
N ASN A 268 10.02 -1.46 12.92
CA ASN A 268 8.87 -2.32 12.61
C ASN A 268 9.12 -3.19 11.38
N SER A 269 10.36 -3.60 11.10
CA SER A 269 10.69 -4.29 9.84
C SER A 269 10.62 -5.81 9.91
N CYS A 270 10.07 -6.40 10.98
CA CYS A 270 10.10 -7.84 11.23
C CYS A 270 11.54 -8.40 11.13
N PHE A 271 12.46 -7.82 11.91
CA PHE A 271 13.88 -8.21 12.03
C PHE A 271 14.76 -8.01 10.77
N ARG A 272 14.25 -7.38 9.71
CA ARG A 272 15.06 -7.05 8.51
C ARG A 272 16.01 -5.87 8.76
N GLY A 273 15.61 -4.95 9.64
CA GLY A 273 16.27 -3.70 9.98
C GLY A 273 16.39 -2.71 8.82
N THR A 274 15.56 -2.83 7.78
CA THR A 274 15.64 -2.01 6.55
C THR A 274 14.40 -1.15 6.32
N TYR A 275 14.55 -0.07 5.55
CA TYR A 275 13.43 0.79 5.15
C TYR A 275 12.35 0.03 4.37
N CYS A 276 12.73 -0.80 3.38
CA CYS A 276 11.81 -1.68 2.67
C CYS A 276 11.14 -2.67 3.62
N GLY A 277 11.89 -3.24 4.57
CA GLY A 277 11.32 -4.16 5.55
C GLY A 277 10.26 -3.49 6.44
N ALA A 278 10.51 -2.26 6.91
CA ALA A 278 9.53 -1.49 7.69
C ALA A 278 8.33 -1.07 6.85
N PHE A 279 8.53 -0.67 5.61
CA PHE A 279 7.44 -0.40 4.67
C PHE A 279 6.57 -1.64 4.46
N ALA A 280 7.20 -2.78 4.14
CA ALA A 280 6.51 -4.04 3.89
C ALA A 280 5.67 -4.50 5.07
N THR A 281 6.25 -4.54 6.27
CA THR A 281 5.55 -4.97 7.48
C THR A 281 4.40 -4.02 7.81
N SER A 282 4.62 -2.71 7.78
CA SER A 282 3.59 -1.74 8.19
C SER A 282 2.43 -1.65 7.18
N LEU A 283 2.71 -1.75 5.88
CA LEU A 283 1.66 -1.86 4.85
C LEU A 283 0.85 -3.15 5.03
N GLY A 284 1.54 -4.27 5.29
CA GLY A 284 0.91 -5.56 5.54
C GLY A 284 0.07 -5.58 6.82
N SER A 285 0.58 -5.05 7.93
CA SER A 285 -0.14 -4.91 9.19
C SER A 285 -1.38 -4.04 9.01
N THR A 286 -1.30 -2.96 8.22
CA THR A 286 -2.48 -2.17 7.83
C THR A 286 -3.51 -3.03 7.12
N ALA A 287 -3.10 -3.81 6.12
CA ALA A 287 -4.01 -4.71 5.42
C ALA A 287 -4.59 -5.82 6.33
N HIS A 288 -3.85 -6.27 7.35
CA HIS A 288 -4.30 -7.24 8.36
C HIS A 288 -5.42 -6.65 9.23
N GLU A 289 -5.21 -5.46 9.81
CA GLU A 289 -6.25 -4.78 10.60
C GLU A 289 -7.47 -4.42 9.74
N MET A 290 -7.25 -4.11 8.46
CA MET A 290 -8.33 -3.96 7.49
C MET A 290 -9.12 -5.26 7.27
N GLY A 291 -8.47 -6.42 7.34
CA GLY A 291 -9.16 -7.70 7.33
C GLY A 291 -10.14 -7.83 8.49
N HIS A 292 -9.74 -7.41 9.70
CA HIS A 292 -10.62 -7.44 10.87
C HIS A 292 -11.83 -6.51 10.74
N ILE A 293 -11.67 -5.29 10.20
CA ILE A 293 -12.84 -4.42 9.93
C ILE A 293 -13.73 -4.99 8.81
N PHE A 294 -13.23 -5.89 7.97
CA PHE A 294 -14.02 -6.69 7.01
C PHE A 294 -14.51 -8.02 7.60
N ASN A 295 -14.49 -8.16 8.94
CA ASN A 295 -14.96 -9.32 9.70
C ASN A 295 -14.18 -10.62 9.43
N LEU A 296 -12.92 -10.51 9.01
CA LEU A 296 -12.03 -11.67 8.90
C LEU A 296 -11.37 -11.94 10.26
N GLY A 297 -11.40 -13.20 10.70
CA GLY A 297 -10.62 -13.66 11.84
C GLY A 297 -9.21 -14.10 11.44
N HIS A 298 -8.37 -14.37 12.44
CA HIS A 298 -7.03 -14.93 12.19
C HIS A 298 -7.08 -16.27 11.45
N THR A 299 -6.10 -16.49 10.59
CA THR A 299 -5.89 -17.75 9.85
C THR A 299 -4.56 -18.39 10.21
N ARG A 300 -4.32 -19.63 9.73
CA ARG A 300 -3.04 -20.32 9.96
C ARG A 300 -1.88 -19.72 9.16
N SER A 301 -2.15 -19.23 7.96
CA SER A 301 -1.17 -18.62 7.03
C SER A 301 -1.80 -17.46 6.25
N GLY A 302 -0.99 -16.74 5.47
CA GLY A 302 -1.42 -15.64 4.62
C GLY A 302 -1.57 -14.30 5.36
N LEU A 303 -2.34 -13.39 4.77
CA LEU A 303 -2.53 -12.01 5.26
C LEU A 303 -3.08 -11.94 6.69
N MET A 304 -4.06 -12.78 7.04
CA MET A 304 -4.66 -12.85 8.38
C MET A 304 -3.83 -13.69 9.39
N SER A 305 -2.55 -13.88 9.08
CA SER A 305 -1.49 -14.46 9.93
C SER A 305 -0.21 -13.62 9.72
N ARG A 306 0.98 -14.14 10.01
CA ARG A 306 2.27 -13.43 9.79
C ARG A 306 2.67 -13.26 8.32
N GLY A 307 1.87 -13.73 7.36
CA GLY A 307 2.16 -13.56 5.93
C GLY A 307 2.21 -12.09 5.50
N PHE A 308 1.55 -11.19 6.24
CA PHE A 308 1.57 -9.76 5.98
C PHE A 308 2.97 -9.14 6.07
N ASP A 309 3.90 -9.73 6.83
CA ASP A 309 5.27 -9.22 6.98
C ASP A 309 5.96 -9.10 5.62
N ASN A 310 5.56 -9.88 4.62
CA ASN A 310 6.18 -9.92 3.30
C ASN A 310 5.34 -9.24 2.19
N ALA A 311 4.47 -8.29 2.53
CA ALA A 311 3.57 -7.63 1.57
C ALA A 311 4.29 -7.07 0.32
N HIS A 312 5.53 -6.59 0.46
CA HIS A 312 6.34 -6.09 -0.67
C HIS A 312 6.53 -7.12 -1.79
N LEU A 313 6.58 -8.43 -1.47
CA LEU A 313 6.76 -9.49 -2.47
C LEU A 313 5.59 -9.60 -3.45
N LEU A 314 4.41 -9.09 -3.08
CA LEU A 314 3.31 -8.98 -4.01
C LEU A 314 3.63 -7.98 -5.13
N PHE A 315 4.23 -6.84 -4.78
CA PHE A 315 4.36 -5.67 -5.65
C PHE A 315 5.62 -5.63 -6.49
N ILE A 316 6.70 -6.27 -6.05
CA ILE A 316 7.98 -6.20 -6.74
C ILE A 316 8.54 -7.58 -7.03
N GLN A 317 9.17 -7.71 -8.19
CA GLN A 317 9.96 -8.89 -8.51
C GLN A 317 11.31 -8.76 -7.80
N ALA A 318 11.58 -9.64 -6.84
CA ALA A 318 12.89 -9.71 -6.22
C ALA A 318 13.91 -10.31 -7.20
N SER A 319 15.12 -9.75 -7.21
CA SER A 319 16.27 -10.35 -7.87
C SER A 319 16.54 -11.72 -7.25
N SER A 320 16.82 -12.75 -8.06
CA SER A 320 17.19 -14.08 -7.58
C SER A 320 18.35 -13.99 -6.59
N GLY A 321 18.03 -14.08 -5.29
CA GLY A 321 18.95 -13.84 -4.19
C GLY A 321 18.25 -13.41 -2.90
N GLN A 322 17.01 -12.91 -2.95
CA GLN A 322 16.28 -12.50 -1.76
C GLN A 322 14.80 -12.91 -1.84
N TYR A 323 14.36 -13.66 -0.83
CA TYR A 323 12.98 -14.04 -0.49
C TYR A 323 12.35 -15.21 -1.27
N ASN A 324 12.13 -16.32 -0.54
CA ASN A 324 11.26 -17.42 -0.96
C ASN A 324 9.80 -16.94 -1.00
N SER A 325 9.09 -17.35 -2.04
CA SER A 325 7.68 -17.03 -2.31
C SER A 325 6.75 -17.32 -1.13
N ILE A 326 5.76 -16.45 -0.93
CA ILE A 326 4.64 -16.65 -0.01
C ILE A 326 3.75 -17.76 -0.60
N SER A 327 3.54 -18.83 0.17
CA SER A 327 2.49 -19.85 -0.03
C SER A 327 1.43 -19.71 1.06
#